data_AF-A0A835YYG1-F1
#
_entry.id   AF-A0A835YYG1-F1
#
_cell.length_a   1.000
_cell.length_b   1.000
_cell.length_c   1.000
_cell.angle_alpha   90.00
_cell.angle_beta   90.00
_cell.angle_gamma   90.00
#
_symmetry.space_group_name_H-M   'P 1'
#
loop_
_entity.id
_entity.type
_entity.pdbx_description
1 polymer ?
#
loop_
_entity_poly.entity_id
_entity_poly.type
_entity_poly.pdbx_seq_one_letter_code
_entity_poly.pdbx_strand_id
1 'polypeptide(L)'
;MTERNAAAARPATEAARSERLRELLTALGREGVPLRDDSSLCRCFVEGTLSPPMGADEVARTCALHRFLYECTDYEARCRLNLPVMAASLAPSLGSWAAAWCYVKANEAPAIKAAALAAAGGIPDTWPWLSHHRKWQRRESGEGGD
;
A
#
# COMPACT_ATOMS: atom_id res chain seq x y z
N MET A 1 6.28 45.45 5.74
CA MET A 1 5.47 44.28 6.17
C MET A 1 4.70 43.83 4.94
N THR A 2 4.90 42.67 4.33
CA THR A 2 5.39 41.39 4.84
C THR A 2 5.84 40.59 3.61
N GLU A 3 7.14 40.30 3.48
CA GLU A 3 7.62 39.34 2.49
C GLU A 3 7.10 37.96 2.88
N ARG A 4 6.06 37.50 2.18
CA ARG A 4 5.62 36.10 2.23
C ARG A 4 6.74 35.27 1.61
N ASN A 5 7.62 34.76 2.45
CA ASN A 5 8.53 33.67 2.13
C ASN A 5 7.69 32.46 1.65
N ALA A 6 7.49 32.37 0.35
CA ALA A 6 7.17 31.14 -0.33
C ALA A 6 8.44 30.27 -0.27
N ALA A 7 8.62 29.57 0.85
CA ALA A 7 9.57 28.47 0.93
C ALA A 7 9.04 27.36 0.00
N ALA A 8 9.34 27.49 -1.29
CA ALA A 8 9.22 26.39 -2.23
C ALA A 8 9.95 25.20 -1.61
N ALA A 9 9.23 24.11 -1.36
CA ALA A 9 9.79 22.87 -0.85
C ALA A 9 10.99 22.52 -1.73
N ARG A 10 12.21 22.63 -1.19
CA ARG A 10 13.42 22.27 -1.92
C ARG A 10 13.24 20.81 -2.35
N PRO A 11 13.37 20.47 -3.65
CA PRO A 11 13.33 19.08 -4.06
C PRO A 11 14.37 18.32 -3.26
N ALA A 12 13.98 17.16 -2.72
CA ALA A 12 14.88 16.32 -1.94
C ALA A 12 16.19 16.15 -2.72
N THR A 13 17.33 16.42 -2.05
CA THR A 13 18.63 16.26 -2.67
C THR A 13 18.76 14.82 -3.18
N GLU A 14 19.54 14.62 -4.25
CA GLU A 14 19.75 13.28 -4.81
C GLU A 14 20.26 12.28 -3.76
N ALA A 15 21.06 12.77 -2.80
CA ALA A 15 21.48 12.01 -1.62
C ALA A 15 20.29 11.58 -0.74
N ALA A 16 19.38 12.49 -0.39
CA ALA A 16 18.21 12.18 0.44
C ALA A 16 17.23 11.22 -0.27
N ARG A 17 17.07 11.34 -1.60
CA ARG A 17 16.30 10.38 -2.40
C ARG A 17 16.94 8.98 -2.36
N SER A 18 18.26 8.93 -2.50
CA SER A 18 19.03 7.67 -2.49
C SER A 18 18.98 6.99 -1.12
N GLU A 19 19.05 7.75 -0.04
CA GLU A 19 18.90 7.28 1.33
C GLU A 19 17.51 6.66 1.55
N ARG A 20 16.44 7.40 1.23
CA ARG A 20 15.07 6.88 1.31
C ARG A 20 14.87 5.64 0.44
N LEU A 21 15.41 5.60 -0.77
CA LEU A 21 15.32 4.42 -1.61
C LEU A 21 15.96 3.20 -0.93
N ARG A 22 17.14 3.35 -0.33
CA ARG A 22 17.82 2.26 0.39
C ARG A 22 17.01 1.80 1.61
N GLU A 23 16.47 2.73 2.38
CA GLU A 23 15.61 2.41 3.53
C GLU A 23 14.36 1.64 3.09
N LEU A 24 13.70 2.12 2.02
CA LEU A 24 12.50 1.48 1.47
C LEU A 24 12.80 0.07 0.96
N LEU A 25 13.88 -0.13 0.21
CA LEU A 25 14.29 -1.45 -0.28
C LEU A 25 14.55 -2.43 0.88
N THR A 26 15.18 -1.94 1.95
CA THR A 26 15.43 -2.74 3.17
C THR A 26 14.12 -3.11 3.88
N ALA A 27 13.17 -2.18 3.98
CA ALA A 27 11.86 -2.44 4.56
C ALA A 27 11.04 -3.42 3.71
N LEU A 28 10.96 -3.20 2.39
CA LEU A 28 10.29 -4.09 1.45
C LEU A 28 10.86 -5.51 1.45
N GLY A 29 12.19 -5.64 1.55
CA GLY A 29 12.87 -6.93 1.68
C GLY A 29 12.44 -7.72 2.92
N ARG A 30 12.27 -7.06 4.07
CA ARG A 30 11.75 -7.69 5.30
C ARG A 30 10.32 -8.20 5.12
N GLU A 31 9.49 -7.46 4.40
CA GLU A 31 8.12 -7.86 4.11
C GLU A 31 8.00 -8.85 2.94
N GLY A 32 9.10 -9.15 2.23
CA GLY A 32 9.11 -10.06 1.07
C GLY A 32 8.33 -9.52 -0.13
N VAL A 33 8.28 -8.21 -0.29
CA VAL A 33 7.56 -7.53 -1.38
C VAL A 33 8.56 -6.84 -2.30
N PRO A 34 8.49 -7.00 -3.63
CA PRO A 34 9.37 -6.27 -4.53
C PRO A 34 8.97 -4.79 -4.61
N LEU A 35 9.95 -3.92 -4.86
CA LEU A 35 9.66 -2.55 -5.29
C LEU A 35 8.99 -2.59 -6.66
N ARG A 36 7.83 -1.92 -6.79
CA ARG A 36 7.12 -1.80 -8.05
C ARG A 36 7.28 -0.40 -8.63
N ASP A 37 7.56 -0.32 -9.92
CA ASP A 37 7.75 0.94 -10.63
C ASP A 37 6.46 1.77 -10.74
N ASP A 38 5.31 1.09 -10.73
CA ASP A 38 3.97 1.70 -10.81
C ASP A 38 3.41 2.13 -9.45
N SER A 39 4.12 1.86 -8.35
CA SER A 39 3.66 2.23 -7.01
C SER A 39 3.83 3.73 -6.76
N SER A 40 2.73 4.47 -6.85
CA SER A 40 2.69 5.89 -6.47
C SER A 40 3.12 6.11 -5.03
N LEU A 41 2.78 5.19 -4.11
CA LEU A 41 3.16 5.25 -2.70
C LEU A 41 4.69 5.20 -2.55
N CYS A 42 5.35 4.23 -3.20
CA CYS A 42 6.81 4.10 -3.15
C CYS A 42 7.50 5.29 -3.80
N ARG A 43 7.00 5.76 -4.94
CA ARG A 43 7.54 6.94 -5.62
C ARG A 43 7.44 8.18 -4.74
N CYS A 44 6.26 8.46 -4.17
CA CYS A 44 6.06 9.61 -3.29
C CYS A 44 6.90 9.52 -2.01
N PHE A 45 7.15 8.31 -1.48
CA PHE A 45 8.07 8.12 -0.35
C PHE A 45 9.50 8.55 -0.74
N VAL A 46 10.02 8.02 -1.85
CA VAL A 46 11.38 8.33 -2.34
C VAL A 46 11.53 9.81 -2.63
N GLU A 47 10.50 10.45 -3.21
CA GLU A 47 10.48 11.89 -3.49
C GLU A 47 10.27 12.74 -2.23
N GLY A 48 9.63 12.19 -1.19
CA GLY A 48 9.36 12.87 0.08
C GLY A 48 8.13 13.76 0.00
N THR A 49 7.18 13.36 -0.82
CA THR A 49 5.94 14.07 -1.13
C THR A 49 4.72 13.39 -0.51
N LEU A 50 4.92 12.34 0.31
CA LEU A 50 3.83 11.70 1.05
C LEU A 50 3.17 12.66 2.03
N SER A 51 1.84 12.66 2.01
CA SER A 51 1.00 13.38 2.95
C SER A 51 -0.17 12.46 3.34
N PRO A 52 -0.29 12.05 4.61
CA PRO A 52 0.64 12.33 5.72
C PRO A 52 2.03 11.68 5.52
N PRO A 53 3.07 12.17 6.22
CA PRO A 53 4.39 11.55 6.20
C PRO A 53 4.32 10.12 6.76
N MET A 54 5.00 9.18 6.10
CA MET A 54 5.13 7.78 6.51
C MET A 54 6.60 7.38 6.52
N GLY A 55 6.98 6.47 7.42
CA GLY A 55 8.31 5.84 7.42
C GLY A 55 8.41 4.67 6.42
N ALA A 56 9.64 4.24 6.10
CA ALA A 56 9.88 3.13 5.18
C ALA A 56 9.14 1.84 5.59
N ASP A 57 9.12 1.52 6.89
CA ASP A 57 8.45 0.34 7.44
C ASP A 57 6.93 0.40 7.28
N GLU A 58 6.34 1.59 7.41
CA GLU A 58 4.92 1.80 7.25
C GLU A 58 4.50 1.69 5.77
N VAL A 59 5.33 2.24 4.87
CA VAL A 59 5.16 2.09 3.42
C VAL A 59 5.25 0.62 3.02
N ALA A 60 6.28 -0.10 3.48
CA ALA A 60 6.47 -1.51 3.16
C ALA A 60 5.30 -2.37 3.67
N ARG A 61 4.85 -2.16 4.91
CA ARG A 61 3.66 -2.85 5.45
C ARG A 61 2.39 -2.52 4.68
N THR A 62 2.24 -1.28 4.20
CA THR A 62 1.11 -0.90 3.35
C THR A 62 1.16 -1.63 2.00
N CYS A 63 2.34 -1.73 1.39
CA CYS A 63 2.54 -2.51 0.16
C CYS A 63 2.24 -4.00 0.36
N ALA A 64 2.71 -4.58 1.46
CA ALA A 64 2.43 -5.98 1.82
C ALA A 64 0.95 -6.21 2.06
N LEU A 65 0.28 -5.32 2.80
CA LEU A 65 -1.16 -5.40 3.02
C LEU A 65 -1.95 -5.31 1.70
N HIS A 66 -1.57 -4.42 0.79
CA HIS A 66 -2.20 -4.37 -0.53
C HIS A 66 -1.99 -5.68 -1.28
N ARG A 67 -0.76 -6.19 -1.36
CA ARG A 67 -0.50 -7.49 -1.99
C ARG A 67 -1.37 -8.60 -1.41
N PHE A 68 -1.48 -8.68 -0.09
CA PHE A 68 -2.33 -9.66 0.59
C PHE A 68 -3.80 -9.53 0.20
N LEU A 69 -4.34 -8.31 0.15
CA LEU A 69 -5.71 -8.07 -0.27
C LEU A 69 -5.97 -8.50 -1.72
N TYR A 70 -5.01 -8.31 -2.62
CA TYR A 70 -5.17 -8.67 -4.03
C TYR A 70 -4.92 -10.16 -4.30
N GLU A 71 -3.96 -10.79 -3.62
CA GLU A 71 -3.56 -12.18 -3.89
C GLU A 71 -4.28 -13.20 -3.01
N CYS A 72 -4.76 -12.80 -1.82
CA CYS A 72 -5.25 -13.73 -0.81
C CYS A 72 -6.68 -13.46 -0.34
N THR A 73 -7.34 -12.42 -0.84
CA THR A 73 -8.74 -12.12 -0.52
C THR A 73 -9.54 -11.79 -1.77
N ASP A 74 -10.86 -11.62 -1.62
CA ASP A 74 -11.76 -11.21 -2.69
C ASP A 74 -11.92 -9.68 -2.80
N TYR A 75 -11.03 -8.91 -2.16
CA TYR A 75 -11.09 -7.44 -2.08
C TYR A 75 -11.20 -6.77 -3.46
N GLU A 76 -10.39 -7.19 -4.43
CA GLU A 76 -10.41 -6.62 -5.77
C GLU A 76 -11.75 -6.87 -6.47
N ALA A 77 -12.26 -8.10 -6.39
CA ALA A 77 -13.54 -8.47 -6.97
C ALA A 77 -14.68 -7.66 -6.35
N ARG A 78 -14.68 -7.49 -5.02
CA ARG A 78 -15.67 -6.65 -4.31
C ARG A 78 -15.58 -5.19 -4.75
N CYS A 79 -14.38 -4.63 -4.85
CA CYS A 79 -14.20 -3.25 -5.30
C CYS A 79 -14.74 -3.05 -6.73
N ARG A 80 -14.41 -3.97 -7.63
CA ARG A 80 -14.82 -3.91 -9.04
C ARG A 80 -16.34 -4.00 -9.21
N LEU A 81 -17.01 -4.81 -8.40
CA LEU A 81 -18.46 -5.00 -8.48
C LEU A 81 -19.25 -3.90 -7.75
N ASN A 82 -18.82 -3.52 -6.55
CA ASN A 82 -19.63 -2.66 -5.68
C ASN A 82 -19.41 -1.17 -5.91
N LEU A 83 -18.15 -0.73 -6.09
CA LEU A 83 -17.85 0.70 -6.15
C LEU A 83 -18.53 1.41 -7.34
N PRO A 84 -18.59 0.85 -8.57
CA PRO A 84 -19.25 1.51 -9.69
C PRO A 84 -20.77 1.62 -9.47
N VAL A 85 -21.39 0.59 -8.90
CA VAL A 85 -22.83 0.58 -8.59
C VAL A 85 -23.16 1.65 -7.56
N MET A 86 -22.36 1.74 -6.49
CA MET A 86 -22.52 2.77 -5.46
C MET A 86 -22.31 4.18 -6.04
N ALA A 87 -21.25 4.39 -6.83
CA ALA A 87 -20.98 5.68 -7.47
C ALA A 87 -22.11 6.09 -8.42
N ALA A 88 -22.64 5.16 -9.22
CA ALA A 88 -23.76 5.44 -10.11
C ALA A 88 -25.02 5.85 -9.32
N SER A 89 -25.28 5.23 -8.17
CA SER A 89 -26.42 5.57 -7.32
C SER A 89 -26.30 6.94 -6.64
N LEU A 90 -25.07 7.35 -6.29
CA LEU A 90 -24.79 8.62 -5.61
C LEU A 90 -24.57 9.79 -6.57
N ALA A 91 -24.22 9.52 -7.84
CA ALA A 91 -23.93 10.54 -8.85
C ALA A 91 -25.03 11.61 -9.00
N PRO A 92 -26.34 11.29 -8.99
CA PRO A 92 -27.39 12.31 -9.04
C PRO A 92 -27.39 13.25 -7.83
N SER A 93 -27.04 12.74 -6.64
CA SER A 93 -27.02 13.53 -5.40
C SER A 93 -25.76 14.36 -5.24
N LEU A 94 -24.63 13.90 -5.81
CA LEU A 94 -23.32 14.56 -5.73
C LEU A 94 -23.00 15.39 -6.99
N GLY A 95 -23.96 15.51 -7.91
CA GLY A 95 -23.88 16.35 -9.11
C GLY A 95 -23.01 15.81 -10.25
N SER A 96 -22.19 14.77 -10.03
CA SER A 96 -21.44 14.10 -11.10
C SER A 96 -20.97 12.70 -10.72
N TRP A 97 -20.70 11.88 -11.73
CA TRP A 97 -20.05 10.58 -11.54
C TRP A 97 -18.65 10.71 -10.92
N ALA A 98 -17.88 11.72 -11.31
CA ALA A 98 -16.53 11.94 -10.77
C ALA A 98 -16.56 12.26 -9.26
N ALA A 99 -17.47 13.13 -8.82
CA ALA A 99 -17.65 13.43 -7.41
C ALA A 99 -18.08 12.20 -6.60
N ALA A 100 -19.03 11.42 -7.13
CA ALA A 100 -19.46 10.18 -6.51
C ALA A 100 -18.35 9.11 -6.47
N TRP A 101 -17.56 8.99 -7.53
CA TRP A 101 -16.43 8.07 -7.58
C TRP A 101 -15.35 8.41 -6.54
N CYS A 102 -15.01 9.69 -6.40
CA CYS A 102 -14.11 10.16 -5.35
C CYS A 102 -14.68 9.85 -3.95
N TYR A 103 -15.97 10.10 -3.74
CA TYR A 103 -16.64 9.84 -2.47
C TYR A 103 -16.60 8.34 -2.11
N VAL A 104 -17.00 7.44 -3.02
CA VAL A 104 -17.02 6.00 -2.71
C VAL A 104 -15.61 5.44 -2.50
N LYS A 105 -14.60 5.92 -3.24
CA LYS A 105 -13.22 5.51 -2.98
C LYS A 105 -12.72 5.93 -1.61
N ALA A 106 -13.13 7.11 -1.14
CA ALA A 106 -12.72 7.62 0.16
C ALA A 106 -13.46 6.94 1.33
N ASN A 107 -14.72 6.56 1.15
CA ASN A 107 -15.58 6.11 2.26
C ASN A 107 -15.93 4.61 2.20
N GLU A 108 -16.20 4.07 1.01
CA GLU A 108 -16.68 2.69 0.84
C GLU A 108 -15.55 1.68 0.65
N ALA A 109 -14.49 2.05 -0.07
CA ALA A 109 -13.33 1.16 -0.25
C ALA A 109 -12.68 0.73 1.09
N PRO A 110 -12.55 1.60 2.12
CA PRO A 110 -12.14 1.18 3.46
C PRO A 110 -13.05 0.13 4.09
N ALA A 111 -14.37 0.25 3.93
CA ALA A 111 -15.32 -0.73 4.45
C ALA A 111 -15.20 -2.08 3.73
N ILE A 112 -15.03 -2.08 2.40
CA ILE A 112 -14.78 -3.28 1.61
C ILE A 112 -13.46 -3.94 2.04
N LYS A 113 -12.40 -3.15 2.28
CA LYS A 113 -11.11 -3.63 2.80
C LYS A 113 -11.28 -4.30 4.16
N ALA A 114 -11.99 -3.65 5.09
CA ALA A 114 -12.24 -4.20 6.42
C ALA A 114 -13.01 -5.53 6.36
N ALA A 115 -14.05 -5.60 5.50
CA ALA A 115 -14.82 -6.84 5.30
C ALA A 115 -13.98 -7.97 4.70
N ALA A 116 -13.11 -7.67 3.73
CA ALA A 116 -12.22 -8.66 3.12
C ALA A 116 -11.18 -9.18 4.13
N LEU A 117 -10.62 -8.30 4.98
CA LEU A 117 -9.72 -8.71 6.06
C LEU A 117 -10.45 -9.58 7.09
N ALA A 118 -11.65 -9.19 7.53
CA ALA A 118 -12.44 -9.98 8.48
C ALA A 118 -12.75 -11.39 7.95
N ALA A 119 -13.11 -11.50 6.67
CA ALA A 119 -13.34 -12.78 6.01
C ALA A 119 -12.08 -13.66 5.92
N ALA A 120 -10.90 -13.04 5.84
CA ALA A 120 -9.61 -13.72 5.83
C ALA A 120 -9.06 -14.04 7.24
N GLY A 121 -9.80 -13.73 8.32
CA GLY A 121 -9.35 -13.92 9.69
C GLY A 121 -8.50 -12.78 10.26
N GLY A 122 -8.47 -11.63 9.58
CA GLY A 122 -7.74 -10.42 9.97
C GLY A 122 -6.48 -10.17 9.14
N ILE A 123 -5.60 -9.31 9.65
CA ILE A 123 -4.25 -9.13 9.11
C ILE A 123 -3.40 -10.29 9.64
N PRO A 124 -2.71 -11.06 8.77
CA PRO A 124 -1.91 -12.17 9.23
C PRO A 124 -0.66 -11.69 10.00
N ASP A 125 -0.28 -12.41 11.05
CA ASP A 125 0.95 -12.15 11.82
C ASP A 125 2.23 -12.35 10.98
N THR A 126 2.14 -13.13 9.90
CA THR A 126 3.23 -13.38 8.95
C THR A 126 2.65 -13.49 7.55
N TRP A 127 3.26 -12.83 6.58
CA TRP A 127 2.75 -12.86 5.21
C TRP A 127 2.82 -14.28 4.60
N PRO A 128 1.80 -14.69 3.83
CA PRO A 128 1.77 -16.01 3.21
C PRO A 128 3.02 -16.33 2.38
N TRP A 129 3.54 -15.36 1.61
CA TRP A 129 4.74 -15.52 0.79
C TRP A 129 6.05 -15.62 1.60
N LEU A 130 6.10 -15.10 2.82
CA LEU A 130 7.25 -15.27 3.71
C LEU A 130 7.32 -16.70 4.28
N SER A 131 6.16 -17.35 4.42
CA SER A 131 6.04 -18.72 4.92
C SER A 131 6.68 -19.74 3.97
N HIS A 132 6.66 -19.45 2.66
CA HIS A 132 7.29 -20.30 1.64
C HIS A 132 8.83 -20.18 1.62
N HIS A 133 9.41 -19.06 2.09
CA HIS A 133 10.86 -18.90 2.20
C HIS A 133 11.50 -19.80 3.26
N ARG A 134 10.78 -20.13 4.35
CA ARG A 134 11.27 -21.06 5.38
C ARG A 134 11.35 -22.51 4.93
N LYS A 135 10.60 -22.92 3.89
CA LYS A 135 10.71 -24.29 3.32
C LYS A 135 11.95 -24.45 2.43
N TRP A 136 12.44 -23.37 1.82
CA TRP A 136 13.68 -23.38 1.04
C TRP A 136 14.92 -23.35 1.94
N GLN A 137 14.96 -22.48 2.94
CA GLN A 137 16.09 -22.43 3.88
C GLN A 137 16.29 -23.74 4.66
N ARG A 138 15.20 -24.43 5.07
CA ARG A 138 15.33 -25.75 5.72
C ARG A 138 15.83 -26.87 4.80
N ARG A 139 15.66 -26.76 3.48
CA ARG A 139 16.19 -27.73 2.52
C ARG A 139 17.66 -27.47 2.19
N GLU A 140 18.13 -26.23 2.31
CA GLU A 140 19.54 -25.88 2.07
C GLU A 140 20.42 -25.96 3.32
N SER A 141 19.85 -25.82 4.53
CA SER A 141 20.59 -25.93 5.80
C SER A 141 20.81 -27.37 6.30
N GLY A 142 20.33 -28.40 5.58
CA GLY A 142 20.69 -29.79 5.90
C GLY A 142 20.29 -30.30 7.30
N GLU A 143 19.40 -29.63 8.02
CA GLU A 143 18.83 -30.15 9.27
C GLU A 143 17.55 -30.96 8.96
N GLY A 144 17.77 -32.07 8.25
CA GLY A 144 16.88 -33.22 8.23
C GLY A 144 17.61 -34.38 8.89
N GLY A 145 17.89 -34.23 10.19
CA GLY A 145 18.39 -35.30 11.05
C GLY A 145 17.24 -35.89 11.87
N ASP A 146 16.95 -37.15 11.55
CA ASP A 146 16.05 -38.15 12.18
C ASP A 146 14.55 -37.82 12.34
#